data_AF-A0A554WXP2-F1
#
_entry.id   AF-A0A554WXP2-F1
#
_cell.length_a   1.000
_cell.length_b   1.000
_cell.length_c   1.000
_cell.angle_alpha   90.00
_cell.angle_beta   90.00
_cell.angle_gamma   90.00
#
_symmetry.space_group_name_H-M   'P 1'
#
loop_
_entity.id
_entity.type
_entity.pdbx_description
1 polymer ?
#
loop_
_entity_poly.entity_id
_entity_poly.type
_entity_poly.pdbx_seq_one_letter_code
_entity_poly.pdbx_strand_id
1 'polypeptide(L)'
;MELLRYPDLRGQPVVIGGGHRHQPELLADGTRRYARLVEYAGRGVITTATYEARALGVHSGMGLMKAAALAPEVVLLPTDFNEYRRYSRLFKAAVAEIAPQIEDRGIDEIYIDPKLSIREGLQNLPT
;
A
#
# COMPACT_ATOMS: atom_id res chain seq x y z
N MET A 1 -3.43 1.25 -0.21
CA MET A 1 -4.48 1.70 -1.16
C MET A 1 -5.16 0.54 -1.87
N GLU A 2 -4.47 -0.57 -2.00
CA GLU A 2 -4.79 -1.73 -2.83
C GLU A 2 -5.98 -2.48 -2.28
N LEU A 3 -6.07 -2.70 -0.97
CA LEU A 3 -7.20 -3.36 -0.33
C LEU A 3 -8.50 -2.53 -0.34
N LEU A 4 -8.41 -1.23 -0.68
CA LEU A 4 -9.60 -0.43 -0.99
C LEU A 4 -10.06 -0.66 -2.44
N ARG A 5 -9.12 -0.83 -3.37
CA ARG A 5 -9.39 -1.13 -4.78
C ARG A 5 -9.80 -2.59 -5.01
N TYR A 6 -9.25 -3.51 -4.22
CA TYR A 6 -9.41 -4.96 -4.30
C TYR A 6 -9.85 -5.49 -2.91
N PRO A 7 -11.10 -5.22 -2.49
CA PRO A 7 -11.58 -5.62 -1.17
C PRO A 7 -11.65 -7.13 -0.98
N ASP A 8 -11.73 -7.89 -2.06
CA ASP A 8 -11.72 -9.35 -2.11
C ASP A 8 -10.37 -9.97 -1.69
N LEU A 9 -9.30 -9.18 -1.65
CA LEU A 9 -7.97 -9.62 -1.18
C LEU A 9 -7.74 -9.42 0.32
N ARG A 10 -8.73 -8.93 1.10
CA ARG A 10 -8.57 -8.76 2.54
C ARG A 10 -8.32 -10.10 3.23
N GLY A 11 -7.35 -10.14 4.13
CA GLY A 11 -6.96 -11.36 4.85
C GLY A 11 -6.16 -12.35 3.99
N GLN A 12 -5.77 -11.99 2.76
CA GLN A 12 -4.97 -12.84 1.89
C GLN A 12 -3.50 -12.42 1.89
N PRO A 13 -2.55 -13.35 1.66
CA PRO A 13 -1.15 -13.00 1.46
C PRO A 13 -0.97 -12.32 0.10
N VAL A 14 -0.71 -11.02 0.15
CA VAL A 14 -0.48 -10.14 -1.01
C VAL A 14 0.83 -9.37 -0.87
N VAL A 15 1.52 -9.21 -1.98
CA VAL A 15 2.67 -8.30 -2.14
C VAL A 15 2.50 -7.35 -3.31
N ILE A 16 3.21 -6.23 -3.25
CA ILE A 16 3.29 -5.24 -4.32
C ILE A 16 4.73 -5.17 -4.81
N GLY A 17 4.94 -5.17 -6.12
CA GLY A 17 6.29 -5.04 -6.69
C GLY A 17 6.37 -5.33 -8.19
N GLY A 18 5.33 -5.93 -8.76
CA GLY A 18 5.26 -6.22 -10.19
C GLY A 18 5.16 -4.95 -11.05
N GLY A 19 5.41 -5.11 -12.35
CA GLY A 19 5.11 -4.09 -13.36
C GLY A 19 3.75 -4.29 -14.02
N HIS A 20 3.45 -3.46 -15.03
CA HIS A 20 2.16 -3.43 -15.75
C HIS A 20 1.64 -4.79 -16.26
N ARG A 21 2.53 -5.77 -16.51
CA ARG A 21 2.13 -7.12 -16.96
C ARG A 21 1.35 -7.93 -15.91
N HIS A 22 1.35 -7.50 -14.65
CA HIS A 22 0.68 -8.19 -13.54
C HIS A 22 -0.61 -7.48 -13.12
N GLN A 23 -1.18 -6.63 -13.98
CA GLN A 23 -2.48 -6.01 -13.72
C GLN A 23 -3.54 -7.09 -13.49
N PRO A 24 -4.39 -6.96 -12.45
CA PRO A 24 -5.53 -7.85 -12.27
C PRO A 24 -6.44 -7.83 -13.50
N GLU A 25 -6.86 -9.01 -13.93
CA GLU A 25 -7.74 -9.20 -15.08
C GLU A 25 -9.18 -9.42 -14.60
N LEU A 26 -10.13 -8.63 -15.11
CA LEU A 26 -11.55 -8.84 -14.83
C LEU A 26 -12.09 -9.92 -15.75
N LEU A 27 -12.64 -10.99 -15.17
CA LEU A 27 -13.23 -12.11 -15.88
C LEU A 27 -14.71 -11.84 -16.21
N ALA A 28 -15.26 -12.64 -17.13
CA ALA A 28 -16.63 -12.48 -17.62
C ALA A 28 -17.70 -12.66 -16.53
N ASP A 29 -17.39 -13.40 -15.47
CA ASP A 29 -18.25 -13.62 -14.30
C ASP A 29 -18.16 -12.49 -13.25
N GLY A 30 -17.36 -11.45 -13.51
CA GLY A 30 -17.14 -10.32 -12.62
C GLY A 30 -16.07 -10.56 -11.55
N THR A 31 -15.47 -11.75 -11.49
CA THR A 31 -14.33 -12.04 -10.61
C THR A 31 -13.02 -11.52 -11.19
N ARG A 32 -11.97 -11.48 -10.37
CA ARG A 32 -10.64 -11.05 -10.81
C ARG A 32 -9.64 -12.20 -10.77
N ARG A 33 -8.87 -12.33 -11.85
CA ARG A 33 -7.66 -13.15 -11.85
C ARG A 33 -6.48 -12.27 -11.44
N TYR A 34 -5.77 -12.74 -10.43
CA TYR A 34 -4.57 -12.10 -9.91
C TYR A 34 -3.33 -12.91 -10.30
N ALA A 35 -2.24 -12.21 -10.62
CA ALA A 35 -0.95 -12.85 -10.76
C ALA A 35 -0.47 -13.40 -9.41
N ARG A 36 0.27 -14.50 -9.46
CA ARG A 36 0.98 -15.11 -8.34
C ARG A 36 2.47 -14.84 -8.44
N LEU A 37 3.19 -14.92 -7.32
CA LEU A 37 4.64 -14.72 -7.34
C LEU A 37 5.36 -15.72 -8.27
N VAL A 38 4.87 -16.96 -8.39
CA VAL A 38 5.43 -17.96 -9.32
C VAL A 38 5.38 -17.52 -10.79
N GLU A 39 4.43 -16.66 -11.16
CA GLU A 39 4.31 -16.12 -12.52
C GLU A 39 5.32 -14.98 -12.80
N TYR A 40 6.01 -14.49 -11.77
CA TYR A 40 6.97 -13.40 -11.91
C TYR A 40 8.29 -13.89 -12.49
N ALA A 41 8.74 -13.22 -13.56
CA ALA A 41 10.08 -13.36 -14.11
C ALA A 41 10.72 -11.98 -14.33
N GLY A 42 11.89 -11.76 -13.72
CA GLY A 42 12.66 -10.54 -13.95
C GLY A 42 13.48 -10.08 -12.74
N ARG A 43 13.85 -8.80 -12.76
CA ARG A 43 14.59 -8.13 -11.68
C ARG A 43 13.67 -7.12 -11.02
N GLY A 44 13.51 -7.22 -9.70
CA GLY A 44 12.62 -6.34 -8.95
C GLY A 44 12.53 -6.77 -7.50
N VAL A 45 12.00 -5.88 -6.68
CA VAL A 45 11.82 -6.09 -5.24
C VAL A 45 10.38 -5.80 -4.85
N ILE A 46 9.95 -6.38 -3.74
CA ILE A 46 8.67 -6.09 -3.12
C ILE A 46 8.74 -4.71 -2.48
N THR A 47 7.82 -3.81 -2.84
CA THR A 47 7.71 -2.48 -2.22
C THR A 47 6.99 -2.57 -0.87
N THR A 48 5.95 -3.37 -0.79
CA THR A 48 5.23 -3.65 0.46
C THR A 48 4.57 -5.03 0.44
N ALA A 49 4.36 -5.57 1.63
CA ALA A 49 3.75 -6.86 1.87
C ALA A 49 2.66 -6.72 2.95
N THR A 50 1.55 -7.41 2.75
CA THR A 50 0.53 -7.62 3.79
C THR A 50 1.10 -8.39 4.97
N TYR A 51 0.44 -8.32 6.13
CA TYR A 51 0.88 -9.08 7.30
C TYR A 51 0.82 -10.58 7.08
N GLU A 52 -0.18 -11.04 6.33
CA GLU A 52 -0.37 -12.43 5.91
C GLU A 52 0.78 -12.91 5.02
N ALA A 53 1.26 -12.08 4.09
CA ALA A 53 2.46 -12.38 3.30
C ALA A 53 3.74 -12.38 4.16
N ARG A 54 3.84 -11.47 5.14
CA ARG A 54 4.97 -11.44 6.09
C ARG A 54 5.04 -12.68 6.98
N ALA A 55 3.90 -13.25 7.37
CA ALA A 55 3.85 -14.50 8.10
C ALA A 55 4.44 -15.68 7.31
N LEU A 56 4.48 -15.59 5.98
CA LEU A 56 5.12 -16.56 5.07
C LEU A 56 6.61 -16.24 4.83
N GLY A 57 7.19 -15.29 5.55
CA GLY A 57 8.58 -14.87 5.44
C GLY A 57 8.86 -13.88 4.30
N VAL A 58 7.84 -13.43 3.57
CA VAL A 58 7.97 -12.46 2.47
C VAL A 58 7.85 -11.03 2.99
N HIS A 59 8.80 -10.14 2.67
CA HIS A 59 8.82 -8.78 3.22
C HIS A 59 9.25 -7.71 2.21
N SER A 60 9.01 -6.43 2.55
CA SER A 60 9.48 -5.29 1.78
C SER A 60 10.99 -5.34 1.55
N GLY A 61 11.44 -4.96 0.36
CA GLY A 61 12.84 -5.02 -0.06
C GLY A 61 13.30 -6.42 -0.51
N MET A 62 12.53 -7.49 -0.26
CA MET A 62 12.88 -8.82 -0.77
C MET A 62 12.76 -8.87 -2.30
N GLY A 63 13.75 -9.46 -2.97
CA GLY A 63 13.70 -9.70 -4.42
C GLY A 63 12.52 -10.58 -4.81
N LEU A 64 11.75 -10.18 -5.83
CA LEU A 64 10.52 -10.88 -6.24
C LEU A 64 10.78 -12.34 -6.66
N MET A 65 11.88 -12.62 -7.36
CA MET A 65 12.29 -14.00 -7.69
C MET A 65 12.61 -14.83 -6.44
N LYS A 66 13.21 -14.21 -5.41
CA LYS A 66 13.49 -14.88 -4.13
C LYS A 66 12.18 -15.17 -3.38
N ALA A 67 11.27 -14.19 -3.37
CA ALA A 67 9.95 -14.35 -2.78
C ALA A 67 9.13 -15.45 -3.48
N ALA A 68 9.22 -15.54 -4.82
CA ALA A 68 8.57 -16.59 -5.60
C ALA A 68 9.06 -18.00 -5.25
N ALA A 69 10.35 -18.15 -4.96
CA ALA A 69 10.90 -19.42 -4.48
C ALA A 69 10.43 -19.78 -3.06
N LEU A 70 10.17 -18.77 -2.21
CA LEU A 70 9.76 -18.97 -0.82
C LEU A 70 8.25 -19.22 -0.68
N ALA A 71 7.44 -18.45 -1.39
CA ALA A 71 5.99 -18.46 -1.27
C ALA A 71 5.33 -18.24 -2.65
N PRO A 72 5.35 -19.24 -3.54
CA PRO A 72 4.95 -19.11 -4.95
C PRO A 72 3.49 -18.66 -5.14
N GLU A 73 2.61 -19.04 -4.21
CA GLU A 73 1.16 -18.80 -4.27
C GLU A 73 0.73 -17.41 -3.76
N VAL A 74 1.65 -16.57 -3.29
CA VAL A 74 1.32 -15.23 -2.80
C VAL A 74 0.87 -14.36 -3.98
N VAL A 75 -0.20 -13.59 -3.77
CA VAL A 75 -0.74 -12.68 -4.79
C VAL A 75 0.27 -11.57 -5.06
N LEU A 76 0.55 -11.32 -6.34
CA LEU A 76 1.39 -10.23 -6.82
C LEU A 76 0.53 -9.13 -7.45
N LEU A 77 0.57 -7.94 -6.87
CA LEU A 77 0.01 -6.73 -7.45
C LEU A 77 1.09 -5.83 -8.07
N PRO A 78 0.75 -5.10 -9.15
CA PRO A 78 1.66 -4.15 -9.76
C PRO A 78 1.76 -2.89 -8.89
N THR A 79 2.90 -2.20 -9.01
CA THR A 79 3.08 -0.87 -8.39
C THR A 79 2.28 0.19 -9.14
N ASP A 80 1.63 1.09 -8.40
CA ASP A 80 0.89 2.25 -8.94
C ASP A 80 1.32 3.54 -8.23
N PHE A 81 2.55 4.01 -8.55
CA PHE A 81 3.12 5.20 -7.92
C PHE A 81 2.31 6.48 -8.16
N ASN A 82 1.52 6.54 -9.23
CA ASN A 82 0.67 7.71 -9.49
C ASN A 82 -0.44 7.81 -8.45
N GLU A 83 -1.08 6.69 -8.14
CA GLU A 83 -2.10 6.65 -7.10
C GLU A 83 -1.49 6.82 -5.71
N TYR A 84 -0.31 6.27 -5.44
CA TYR A 84 0.34 6.48 -4.14
C TYR A 84 0.64 7.95 -3.90
N ARG A 85 1.17 8.65 -4.91
CA ARG A 85 1.42 10.10 -4.82
C ARG A 85 0.12 10.90 -4.71
N ARG A 86 -0.95 10.47 -5.39
CA ARG A 86 -2.26 11.11 -5.27
C ARG A 86 -2.79 11.03 -3.83
N TYR A 87 -2.82 9.84 -3.25
CA TYR A 87 -3.30 9.66 -1.88
C TYR A 87 -2.38 10.30 -0.84
N SER A 88 -1.07 10.29 -1.07
CA SER A 88 -0.10 11.07 -0.28
C SER A 88 -0.47 12.55 -0.21
N ARG A 89 -0.72 13.19 -1.37
CA ARG A 89 -1.12 14.61 -1.41
C ARG A 89 -2.45 14.87 -0.71
N LEU A 90 -3.44 14.00 -0.91
CA LEU A 90 -4.74 14.13 -0.23
C LEU A 90 -4.60 14.02 1.29
N PHE A 91 -3.84 13.04 1.77
CA PHE A 91 -3.56 12.86 3.19
C PHE A 91 -2.86 14.09 3.77
N LYS A 92 -1.78 14.56 3.14
CA LYS A 92 -1.01 15.73 3.62
C LYS A 92 -1.82 17.01 3.60
N ALA A 93 -2.65 17.21 2.58
CA ALA A 93 -3.56 18.36 2.51
C ALA A 93 -4.56 18.33 3.68
N ALA A 94 -5.17 17.18 3.95
CA ALA A 94 -6.09 17.02 5.08
C ALA A 94 -5.40 17.26 6.43
N VAL A 95 -4.16 16.80 6.60
CA VAL A 95 -3.40 17.08 7.83
C VAL A 95 -3.07 18.57 7.96
N ALA A 96 -2.70 19.25 6.87
CA ALA A 96 -2.38 20.67 6.87
C ALA A 96 -3.56 21.59 7.27
N GLU A 97 -4.80 21.12 7.11
CA GLU A 97 -6.00 21.83 7.59
C GLU A 97 -6.06 21.91 9.13
N ILE A 98 -5.48 20.93 9.82
CA ILE A 98 -5.51 20.81 11.29
C ILE A 98 -4.18 21.30 11.89
N ALA A 99 -3.06 20.92 11.25
CA ALA A 99 -1.71 21.24 11.68
C ALA A 99 -0.98 21.95 10.53
N PRO A 100 -0.98 23.30 10.47
CA PRO A 100 -0.41 24.01 9.33
C PRO A 100 1.12 23.91 9.25
N GLN A 101 1.79 23.58 10.35
CA GLN A 101 3.24 23.36 10.40
C GLN A 101 3.55 21.87 10.20
N ILE A 102 3.69 21.49 8.93
CA ILE A 102 4.10 20.15 8.52
C ILE A 102 5.48 20.17 7.87
N GLU A 103 6.26 19.13 8.10
CA GLU A 103 7.46 18.82 7.32
C GLU A 103 7.24 17.53 6.53
N ASP A 104 7.30 17.62 5.20
CA ASP A 104 7.14 16.47 4.29
C ASP A 104 8.45 15.70 4.13
N ARG A 105 8.42 14.38 4.36
CA ARG A 105 9.62 13.52 4.35
C ARG A 105 9.53 12.31 3.43
N GLY A 106 8.39 12.09 2.78
CA GLY A 106 8.21 10.90 1.97
C GLY A 106 6.80 10.76 1.46
N ILE A 107 6.51 9.66 0.77
CA ILE A 107 5.17 9.44 0.21
C ILE A 107 4.12 9.20 1.31
N ASP A 108 4.50 8.64 2.43
CA ASP A 108 3.64 8.22 3.54
C ASP A 108 4.06 8.85 4.88
N GLU A 109 5.03 9.75 4.88
CA GLU A 109 5.62 10.31 6.10
C GLU A 109 5.60 11.85 6.12
N ILE A 110 5.14 12.40 7.24
CA ILE A 110 5.21 13.82 7.60
C ILE A 110 5.50 13.97 9.09
N TYR A 111 6.17 15.06 9.48
CA TYR A 111 6.28 15.49 10.87
C TYR A 111 5.36 16.68 11.12
N ILE A 112 4.79 16.77 12.33
CA ILE A 112 3.93 17.87 12.76
C ILE A 112 4.48 18.47 14.05
N ASP A 113 4.41 19.79 14.22
CA ASP A 113 4.67 20.42 15.52
C ASP A 113 3.36 20.53 16.32
N PRO A 114 3.21 19.78 17.43
CA PRO A 114 2.01 19.80 18.27
C PRO A 114 1.75 21.15 18.96
N LYS A 115 2.76 22.04 19.10
CA LYS A 115 2.63 23.28 19.87
C LYS A 115 1.83 24.37 19.16
N LEU A 116 1.63 24.26 17.84
CA LEU A 116 0.89 25.22 17.01
C LEU A 116 -0.35 24.62 16.31
N SER A 117 -0.67 23.36 16.58
CA SER A 117 -1.65 22.57 15.82
C SER A 117 -2.96 22.28 16.57
N ILE A 118 -3.27 23.03 17.64
CA ILE A 118 -4.60 23.06 18.23
C ILE A 118 -5.18 24.47 18.04
N ARG A 119 -5.95 24.66 16.96
CA ARG A 119 -7.04 25.64 16.98
C ARG A 119 -8.26 24.94 17.57
N GLU A 120 -8.99 25.66 18.41
CA GLU A 120 -10.14 25.23 19.21
C GLU A 120 -11.12 24.33 18.43
N GLY A 121 -10.97 23.01 18.56
CA GLY A 121 -11.90 22.02 17.99
C GLY A 121 -12.28 20.90 18.96
N LEU A 122 -11.66 20.82 20.14
CA LEU A 122 -11.86 19.75 21.12
C LEU A 122 -12.56 20.21 22.42
N GLN A 123 -13.02 21.46 22.52
CA GLN A 123 -13.69 21.98 23.73
C GLN A 123 -15.17 21.56 23.88
N ASN A 124 -15.76 20.82 22.93
CA ASN A 124 -17.19 20.49 22.92
C ASN A 124 -17.54 19.00 23.14
N LEU A 125 -16.68 18.21 23.81
CA LEU A 125 -17.08 16.87 24.25
C LEU A 125 -17.75 16.96 25.63
N PRO A 126 -19.05 16.63 25.77
CA PRO A 126 -19.70 16.59 27.07
C PRO A 126 -19.04 15.54 27.97
N THR A 127 -18.83 15.92 29.23
CA THR A 127 -18.24 15.09 30.30
C THR A 127 -19.16 13.93 30.67
#